data_AF-A0A2V5SD58-F1
#
_entry.id   AF-A0A2V5SD58-F1
#
_cell.length_a   1.000
_cell.length_b   1.000
_cell.length_c   1.000
_cell.angle_alpha   90.00
_cell.angle_beta   90.00
_cell.angle_gamma   90.00
#
_symmetry.space_group_name_H-M   'P 1'
#
loop_
_entity.id
_entity.type
_entity.pdbx_description
1 polymer ?
#
loop_
_entity_poly.entity_id
_entity_poly.type
_entity_poly.pdbx_seq_one_letter_code
_entity_poly.pdbx_strand_id
1 'polypeptide(L)'
;MGKLVVASYCSTFLKPEMLHIYRQVRSLRRVTTFVMTKTVENAARFPFEDIEQIPRPHTNLLRHGWMKFVERRPPLIYRGEHQLLVSILARRHADMMHIYFGHSGVHLLPFIREWNKPCVV
;
A
#
# COMPACT_ATOMS: atom_id res chain seq x y z
N MET A 1 7.59 -23.25 -11.72
CA MET A 1 6.81 -22.42 -10.77
C MET A 1 7.21 -20.96 -10.97
N GLY A 2 6.26 -20.07 -11.26
CA GLY A 2 6.54 -18.64 -11.36
C GLY A 2 7.06 -18.08 -10.03
N LYS A 3 7.87 -17.02 -10.07
CA LYS A 3 8.26 -16.31 -8.83
C LYS A 3 7.01 -15.69 -8.21
N LEU A 4 6.82 -15.88 -6.90
CA LEU A 4 5.74 -15.24 -6.14
C LEU A 4 5.84 -13.73 -6.27
N VAL A 5 4.70 -13.05 -6.39
CA VAL A 5 4.62 -11.59 -6.45
C VAL A 5 4.24 -11.03 -5.09
N VAL A 6 5.13 -10.25 -4.49
CA VAL A 6 4.93 -9.59 -3.19
C VAL A 6 4.65 -8.10 -3.39
N ALA A 7 3.53 -7.64 -2.88
CA ALA A 7 3.20 -6.22 -2.81
C ALA A 7 3.77 -5.61 -1.53
N SER A 8 4.77 -4.74 -1.67
CA SER A 8 5.43 -4.05 -0.56
C SER A 8 4.73 -2.72 -0.28
N TYR A 9 3.96 -2.62 0.80
CA TYR A 9 3.21 -1.41 1.14
C TYR A 9 3.98 -0.49 2.08
N CYS A 10 4.11 0.78 1.70
CA CYS A 10 4.65 1.87 2.53
C CYS A 10 3.81 3.13 2.31
N SER A 11 3.57 3.95 3.33
CA SER A 11 2.84 5.21 3.14
C SER A 11 3.66 6.22 2.34
N THR A 12 4.95 6.29 2.64
CA THR A 12 5.95 7.07 1.91
C THR A 12 7.16 6.19 1.63
N PHE A 13 7.74 6.30 0.44
CA PHE A 13 8.89 5.51 0.02
C PHE A 13 10.08 6.42 -0.35
N LEU A 14 11.30 5.90 -0.15
CA LEU A 14 12.59 6.55 -0.49
C LEU A 14 12.95 7.82 0.30
N LYS A 15 12.44 7.95 1.53
CA LYS A 15 13.00 8.91 2.48
C LYS A 15 14.43 8.53 2.88
N PRO A 16 15.34 9.49 3.13
CA PRO A 16 16.70 9.18 3.57
C PRO A 16 16.75 8.33 4.84
N GLU A 17 15.81 8.52 5.77
CA GLU A 17 15.64 7.74 7.00
C GLU A 17 15.17 6.28 6.76
N MET A 18 14.54 6.01 5.61
CA MET A 18 13.94 4.72 5.26
C MET A 18 14.85 3.83 4.41
N LEU A 19 16.18 4.04 4.48
CA LEU A 19 17.16 3.25 3.73
C LEU A 19 17.07 1.75 4.04
N HIS A 20 16.65 1.39 5.25
CA HIS A 20 16.44 0.01 5.66
C HIS A 20 15.38 -0.70 4.79
N ILE A 21 14.23 -0.08 4.54
CA ILE A 21 13.15 -0.63 3.67
C ILE A 21 13.65 -0.74 2.24
N TYR A 22 14.30 0.30 1.72
CA TYR A 22 14.87 0.28 0.37
C TYR A 22 15.82 -0.90 0.17
N ARG A 23 16.74 -1.12 1.12
CA ARG A 23 17.66 -2.26 1.08
C ARG A 23 16.93 -3.60 1.18
N GLN A 24 15.88 -3.68 1.99
CA GLN A 24 15.09 -4.90 2.17
C GLN A 24 14.38 -5.29 0.87
N VAL A 25 13.62 -4.36 0.28
CA VAL A 25 12.87 -4.59 -0.96
C VAL A 25 13.82 -4.90 -2.12
N ARG A 26 14.92 -4.15 -2.26
CA ARG A 26 15.92 -4.37 -3.32
C ARG A 26 16.64 -5.72 -3.22
N SER A 27 16.72 -6.29 -2.01
CA SER A 27 17.42 -7.56 -1.78
C SER A 27 16.55 -8.80 -1.98
N LEU A 28 15.25 -8.63 -2.27
CA LEU A 28 14.33 -9.73 -2.54
C LEU A 28 14.61 -10.37 -3.91
N ARG A 29 15.42 -11.44 -3.94
CA ARG A 29 15.79 -12.14 -5.20
C ARG A 29 14.90 -13.33 -5.55
N ARG A 30 14.32 -13.97 -4.53
CA ARG A 30 13.50 -15.20 -4.65
C ARG A 30 12.04 -14.92 -5.04
N VAL A 31 11.60 -13.69 -4.87
CA VAL A 31 10.25 -13.22 -5.17
C VAL A 31 10.35 -12.01 -6.10
N THR A 32 9.31 -11.74 -6.87
CA THR A 32 9.15 -10.48 -7.58
C THR A 32 8.45 -9.52 -6.63
N THR A 33 8.94 -8.29 -6.49
CA THR A 33 8.33 -7.31 -5.58
C THR A 33 8.07 -6.01 -6.30
N PHE A 34 6.98 -5.34 -5.93
CA PHE A 34 6.70 -3.96 -6.31
C PHE A 34 6.27 -3.18 -5.08
N VAL A 35 6.55 -1.87 -5.07
CA VAL A 35 6.27 -1.01 -3.92
C VAL A 35 5.00 -0.23 -4.18
N MET A 36 4.02 -0.36 -3.29
CA MET A 36 2.81 0.46 -3.27
C MET A 36 3.00 1.60 -2.27
N THR A 37 2.90 2.85 -2.74
CA THR A 37 3.10 4.01 -1.88
C THR A 37 2.21 5.19 -2.21
N LYS A 38 1.85 6.02 -1.21
CA LYS A 38 1.12 7.26 -1.44
C LYS A 38 2.04 8.40 -1.92
N THR A 39 3.31 8.37 -1.52
CA THR A 39 4.31 9.38 -1.90
C THR A 39 5.67 8.75 -2.14
N VAL A 40 6.40 9.29 -3.12
CA VAL A 40 7.79 8.94 -3.44
C VAL A 40 8.65 10.17 -3.24
N GLU A 41 9.76 10.03 -2.53
CA GLU A 41 10.74 11.10 -2.31
C GLU A 41 12.12 10.70 -2.84
N ASN A 42 13.00 11.63 -3.21
CA ASN A 42 14.39 11.34 -3.55
C ASN A 42 14.62 10.20 -4.58
N ALA A 43 13.71 10.00 -5.55
CA ALA A 43 13.81 8.92 -6.54
C ALA A 43 15.12 8.96 -7.36
N ALA A 44 15.66 10.16 -7.60
CA ALA A 44 16.95 10.34 -8.27
C ALA A 44 18.13 9.80 -7.45
N ARG A 45 18.04 9.81 -6.11
CA ARG A 45 19.10 9.34 -5.20
C ARG A 45 18.99 7.84 -4.92
N PHE A 46 17.78 7.30 -4.95
CA PHE A 46 17.49 5.89 -4.65
C PHE A 46 16.68 5.26 -5.78
N PRO A 47 17.34 4.78 -6.85
CA PRO A 47 16.64 4.26 -8.01
C PRO A 47 15.88 2.98 -7.68
N PHE A 48 14.57 2.98 -7.97
CA PHE A 48 13.70 1.81 -7.85
C PHE A 48 12.60 1.92 -8.90
N GLU A 49 12.48 0.92 -9.78
CA GLU A 49 11.62 1.00 -10.98
C GLU A 49 10.18 0.57 -10.69
N ASP A 50 9.98 -0.53 -9.96
CA ASP A 50 8.65 -1.12 -9.71
C ASP A 50 7.87 -0.40 -8.59
N ILE A 51 7.54 0.88 -8.79
CA ILE A 51 6.74 1.68 -7.86
C ILE A 51 5.33 1.94 -8.40
N GLU A 52 4.32 1.55 -7.64
CA GLU A 52 2.91 1.87 -7.86
C GLU A 52 2.49 2.98 -6.89
N GLN A 53 2.28 4.18 -7.43
CA GLN A 53 1.79 5.30 -6.64
C GLN A 53 0.26 5.23 -6.50
N ILE A 54 -0.20 5.17 -5.26
CA ILE A 54 -1.63 5.17 -4.92
C ILE A 54 -2.12 6.62 -5.01
N PRO A 55 -2.98 6.96 -6.00
CA PRO A 55 -3.52 8.31 -6.10
C PRO A 55 -4.28 8.68 -4.82
N ARG A 56 -4.09 9.93 -4.38
CA ARG A 56 -4.87 10.47 -3.26
C ARG A 56 -6.31 10.66 -3.74
N PRO A 57 -7.31 10.09 -3.06
CA PRO A 57 -8.69 10.33 -3.42
C PRO A 57 -9.01 11.82 -3.22
N HIS A 58 -9.63 12.45 -4.22
CA HIS A 58 -10.20 13.78 -4.06
C HIS A 58 -11.33 13.69 -3.02
N THR A 59 -11.10 14.26 -1.84
CA THR A 59 -12.09 14.29 -0.77
C THR A 59 -13.16 15.34 -1.08
N ASN A 60 -14.31 14.90 -1.60
CA ASN A 60 -15.50 15.75 -1.61
C ASN A 60 -15.97 15.95 -0.16
N LEU A 61 -15.83 17.18 0.37
CA LEU A 61 -16.18 17.54 1.74
C LEU A 61 -17.63 17.16 2.11
N LEU A 62 -18.56 17.28 1.15
CA LEU A 62 -19.97 16.88 1.32
C LEU A 62 -20.12 15.38 1.55
N ARG A 63 -19.42 14.56 0.76
CA ARG A 63 -19.45 13.10 0.88
C ARG A 63 -18.78 12.64 2.18
N HIS A 64 -17.73 13.34 2.61
CA HIS A 64 -17.08 13.10 3.90
C HIS A 64 -18.04 13.40 5.07
N GLY A 65 -18.75 14.53 5.02
CA GLY A 65 -19.80 14.87 5.99
C GLY A 65 -20.90 13.81 6.05
N TRP A 66 -21.43 13.40 4.89
CA TRP A 66 -22.48 12.38 4.82
C TRP A 66 -22.04 11.04 5.42
N MET A 67 -20.85 10.56 5.08
CA MET A 67 -20.37 9.27 5.61
C MET A 67 -20.02 9.33 7.10
N LYS A 68 -19.60 10.49 7.60
CA LYS A 68 -19.33 10.70 9.03
C LYS A 68 -20.62 10.75 9.84
N PHE A 69 -21.62 11.51 9.40
CA PHE A 69 -22.83 11.78 10.18
C PHE A 69 -23.96 10.77 9.94
N VAL A 70 -24.13 10.30 8.70
CA VAL A 70 -25.23 9.38 8.32
C VAL A 70 -24.75 7.93 8.35
N GLU A 71 -23.63 7.62 7.70
CA GLU A 71 -23.17 6.22 7.56
C GLU A 71 -22.34 5.73 8.75
N ARG A 72 -21.92 6.62 9.66
CA ARG A 72 -21.09 6.36 10.86
C ARG A 72 -19.90 5.44 10.59
N ARG A 73 -19.34 5.48 9.38
CA ARG A 73 -18.18 4.65 9.05
C ARG A 73 -16.92 5.22 9.69
N PRO A 74 -16.01 4.36 10.15
CA PRO A 74 -14.73 4.84 10.64
C PRO A 74 -14.01 5.58 9.50
N PRO A 75 -13.39 6.74 9.77
CA PRO A 75 -12.64 7.51 8.78
C PRO A 75 -11.35 6.79 8.33
N LEU A 76 -11.07 5.60 8.87
CA LEU A 76 -9.74 4.98 8.86
C LEU A 76 -9.23 4.66 7.44
N ILE A 77 -10.07 4.23 6.50
CA ILE A 77 -9.74 4.09 5.08
C ILE A 77 -11.03 4.28 4.27
N TYR A 78 -11.03 5.23 3.33
CA TYR A 78 -12.16 5.45 2.44
C TYR A 78 -12.40 4.19 1.59
N ARG A 79 -13.65 3.71 1.43
CA ARG A 79 -13.98 2.54 0.58
C ARG A 79 -13.35 2.62 -0.83
N GLY A 80 -13.21 3.83 -1.37
CA GLY A 80 -12.52 4.06 -2.65
C GLY A 80 -11.03 3.76 -2.63
N GLU A 81 -10.32 4.07 -1.53
CA GLU A 81 -8.91 3.68 -1.36
C GLU A 81 -8.79 2.16 -1.28
N HIS A 82 -9.70 1.49 -0.58
CA HIS A 82 -9.73 0.03 -0.49
C HIS A 82 -9.88 -0.63 -1.87
N GLN A 83 -10.88 -0.20 -2.64
CA GLN A 83 -11.15 -0.77 -3.96
C GLN A 83 -9.99 -0.53 -4.95
N LEU A 84 -9.31 0.61 -4.82
CA LEU A 84 -8.10 0.93 -5.56
C LEU A 84 -6.92 0.04 -5.15
N LEU A 85 -6.71 -0.22 -3.86
CA LEU A 85 -5.68 -1.16 -3.40
C LEU A 85 -5.94 -2.56 -3.96
N VAL A 86 -7.19 -3.05 -3.84
CA VAL A 86 -7.59 -4.34 -4.41
C VAL A 86 -7.36 -4.38 -5.92
N SER A 87 -7.69 -3.32 -6.65
CA SER A 87 -7.52 -3.30 -8.11
C SER A 87 -6.05 -3.31 -8.54
N ILE A 88 -5.17 -2.59 -7.83
CA ILE A 88 -3.72 -2.62 -8.08
C ILE A 88 -3.16 -4.02 -7.81
N LEU A 89 -3.54 -4.63 -6.68
CA LEU A 89 -3.08 -5.97 -6.31
C LEU A 89 -3.57 -7.04 -7.30
N ALA A 90 -4.82 -6.92 -7.76
CA ALA A 90 -5.37 -7.81 -8.78
C ALA A 90 -4.66 -7.62 -10.13
N ARG A 91 -4.45 -6.37 -10.57
CA ARG A 91 -3.76 -6.04 -11.83
C ARG A 91 -2.32 -6.54 -11.86
N ARG A 92 -1.63 -6.48 -10.72
CA ARG A 92 -0.24 -6.93 -10.58
C ARG A 92 -0.14 -8.40 -10.17
N HIS A 93 -1.27 -9.11 -10.06
CA HIS A 93 -1.34 -10.50 -9.62
C HIS A 93 -0.57 -10.77 -8.32
N ALA A 94 -0.67 -9.88 -7.34
CA ALA A 94 0.04 -10.01 -6.08
C ALA A 94 -0.42 -11.26 -5.32
N ASP A 95 0.52 -12.13 -4.93
CA ASP A 95 0.28 -13.35 -4.16
C ASP A 95 0.28 -13.09 -2.66
N MET A 96 0.98 -12.04 -2.23
CA MET A 96 1.16 -11.71 -0.82
C MET A 96 1.35 -10.20 -0.66
N MET A 97 0.97 -9.65 0.49
CA MET A 97 1.25 -8.27 0.88
C MET A 97 2.22 -8.21 2.07
N HIS A 98 3.18 -7.30 2.03
CA HIS A 98 4.06 -6.99 3.15
C HIS A 98 3.96 -5.50 3.51
N ILE A 99 3.52 -5.20 4.73
CA ILE A 99 3.32 -3.84 5.24
C ILE A 99 4.47 -3.52 6.18
N TYR A 100 5.35 -2.58 5.83
CA TYR A 100 6.59 -2.34 6.58
C TYR A 100 6.41 -1.55 7.90
N PHE A 101 5.26 -0.89 8.07
CA PHE A 101 4.98 -0.07 9.23
C PHE A 101 3.73 -0.57 9.93
N GLY A 102 3.87 -1.08 11.16
CA GLY A 102 2.75 -1.59 11.96
C GLY A 102 1.62 -0.57 12.16
N HIS A 103 1.94 0.71 12.36
CA HIS A 103 0.95 1.79 12.39
C HIS A 103 0.08 1.80 11.12
N SER A 104 0.70 1.66 9.94
CA SER A 104 -0.03 1.59 8.68
C SER A 104 -0.84 0.29 8.55
N GLY A 105 -0.34 -0.81 9.12
CA GLY A 105 -1.06 -2.08 9.23
C GLY A 105 -2.35 -1.97 10.04
N VAL A 106 -2.36 -1.20 11.13
CA VAL A 106 -3.56 -0.92 11.94
C VAL A 106 -4.62 -0.19 11.10
N HIS A 107 -4.20 0.81 10.32
CA HIS A 107 -5.12 1.50 9.40
C HIS A 107 -5.66 0.57 8.32
N LEU A 108 -4.81 -0.30 7.79
CA LEU A 108 -5.17 -1.32 6.80
C LEU A 108 -5.90 -2.53 7.37
N LEU A 109 -6.15 -2.62 8.68
CA LEU A 109 -6.77 -3.79 9.29
C LEU A 109 -8.12 -4.19 8.67
N PRO A 110 -9.04 -3.25 8.32
CA PRO A 110 -10.26 -3.60 7.61
C PRO A 110 -9.96 -4.25 6.25
N PHE A 111 -8.96 -3.75 5.52
CA PHE A 111 -8.50 -4.33 4.26
C PHE A 111 -7.92 -5.73 4.45
N ILE A 112 -7.04 -5.91 5.44
CA ILE A 112 -6.37 -7.19 5.71
C ILE A 112 -7.39 -8.28 6.04
N ARG A 113 -8.49 -7.92 6.72
CA ARG A 113 -9.59 -8.86 7.05
C ARG A 113 -10.40 -9.31 5.83
N GLU A 114 -10.53 -8.46 4.82
CA GLU A 114 -11.25 -8.78 3.58
C GLU A 114 -10.32 -9.45 2.53
N TRP A 115 -9.02 -9.24 2.64
CA TRP A 115 -8.01 -9.80 1.75
C TRP A 115 -7.81 -11.31 2.00
N ASN A 116 -7.99 -12.11 0.96
CA ASN A 116 -7.98 -13.58 1.04
C ASN A 116 -6.59 -14.21 0.83
N LYS A 117 -5.51 -13.43 0.76
CA LYS A 117 -4.14 -13.94 0.59
C LYS A 117 -3.25 -13.57 1.79
N PRO A 118 -2.07 -14.19 1.95
CA PRO A 118 -1.17 -13.89 3.05
C PRO A 118 -0.80 -12.40 3.14
N CYS A 119 -0.81 -11.87 4.36
CA CYS A 119 -0.36 -10.54 4.69
C CYS A 119 0.62 -10.61 5.87
N VAL A 120 1.75 -9.93 5.76
CA VAL A 120 2.74 -9.77 6.83
C VAL A 120 2.86 -8.29 7.16
N VAL A 121 2.94 -7.98 8.45
CA VAL A 121 3.06 -6.62 9.01
C VAL A 121 4.28 -6.58 9.92
#